data_AF-A0A930H4I9-F1
#
_entry.id   AF-A0A930H4I9-F1
#
_cell.length_a   1.000
_cell.length_b   1.000
_cell.length_c   1.000
_cell.angle_alpha   90.00
_cell.angle_beta   90.00
_cell.angle_gamma   90.00
#
_symmetry.space_group_name_H-M   'P 1'
#
loop_
_entity.id
_entity.type
_entity.pdbx_description
1 polymer ?
#
loop_
_entity_poly.entity_id
_entity_poly.type
_entity_poly.pdbx_seq_one_letter_code
_entity_poly.pdbx_strand_id
1 'polypeptide(L)'
;MIIKNSESKNTPSLTNDLNKLLDLLKEDSSSLIDSVVEEFFKLEELSNKKIGGFFFVIYWNRFTNKTKVDYNFDSDNRLDFNPHKKDYVSWIPLLATNTQKLRQETKLLKLLEDGTINLKQTASFNDLKNNANQFKEFLKKKISSKLLRDQKSIFNSRETKDWSFFFNKIEKGERYPIDALPISFQNELFWSKTELFNGGTIAPIDNRLYTSLYSGTQTFLISNEVLELHPPYEHFEEQIVDLAIHKINEGKLHPSAQNKLIQFINKLSLEKPYLKDRIRDKFEILKENIDKYLKELEITLYQRDYKLSTDNPYFMIGDQFSEKEKVEAKEILQKRMTEFLDKNKHRPSNYIAFLDTASYCSFTEKNQLVESFKNLDLLKNAIYFANNNNRTLIYSPIYRNLNGLTNVNDQVYDQVEKLLVKNNAKTTEFVKDELRNLLSSSFIYFHDRLKKHIQFVIDVLETVEI
;
A
#
# COMPACT_ATOMS: atom_id res chain seq x y z
N MET A 1 -6.10 -14.65 -11.79
CA MET A 1 -6.51 -15.72 -10.88
C MET A 1 -7.71 -15.20 -10.11
N ILE A 2 -8.85 -15.89 -10.21
CA ILE A 2 -10.14 -15.40 -9.72
C ILE A 2 -10.09 -15.47 -8.18
N ILE A 3 -10.06 -14.32 -7.51
CA ILE A 3 -10.67 -14.22 -6.18
C ILE A 3 -12.07 -14.74 -6.43
N LYS A 4 -12.39 -15.98 -5.99
CA LYS A 4 -13.77 -16.46 -6.06
C LYS A 4 -14.59 -15.30 -5.53
N ASN A 5 -15.53 -14.79 -6.31
CA ASN A 5 -16.53 -13.87 -5.79
C ASN A 5 -17.06 -14.60 -4.55
N SER A 6 -16.62 -14.21 -3.35
CA SER A 6 -17.32 -14.61 -2.17
C SER A 6 -18.60 -13.81 -2.27
N GLU A 7 -19.57 -14.38 -2.97
CA GLU A 7 -20.98 -14.09 -2.75
C GLU A 7 -21.31 -14.62 -1.34
N SER A 8 -20.59 -14.10 -0.33
CA SER A 8 -21.03 -14.22 1.04
C SER A 8 -22.36 -13.48 1.07
N LYS A 9 -23.41 -14.16 1.54
CA LYS A 9 -24.77 -13.61 1.57
C LYS A 9 -24.88 -12.35 2.45
N ASN A 10 -23.84 -12.04 3.23
CA ASN A 10 -23.84 -10.97 4.22
C ASN A 10 -23.02 -9.74 3.82
N THR A 11 -22.20 -9.80 2.76
CA THR A 11 -21.40 -8.63 2.35
C THR A 11 -22.32 -7.58 1.72
N PRO A 12 -22.19 -6.30 2.12
CA PRO A 12 -22.97 -5.22 1.53
C PRO A 12 -22.78 -5.18 -0.01
N SER A 13 -23.88 -5.06 -0.75
CA SER A 13 -23.89 -4.96 -2.21
C SER A 13 -24.64 -3.72 -2.70
N LEU A 14 -23.93 -2.83 -3.40
CA LEU A 14 -24.53 -1.65 -4.02
C LEU A 14 -25.69 -2.02 -4.96
N THR A 15 -25.60 -3.14 -5.69
CA THR A 15 -26.69 -3.56 -6.58
C THR A 15 -27.98 -3.84 -5.80
N ASN A 16 -27.86 -4.47 -4.64
CA ASN A 16 -29.00 -4.73 -3.75
C ASN A 16 -29.54 -3.42 -3.14
N ASP A 17 -28.67 -2.48 -2.77
CA ASP A 17 -29.12 -1.18 -2.26
C ASP A 17 -29.86 -0.38 -3.33
N LEU A 18 -29.41 -0.42 -4.59
CA LEU A 18 -30.10 0.27 -5.68
C LEU A 18 -31.51 -0.29 -5.89
N ASN A 19 -31.70 -1.61 -5.76
CA ASN A 19 -33.04 -2.23 -5.79
C ASN A 19 -33.88 -1.79 -4.58
N LYS A 20 -33.31 -1.85 -3.36
CA LYS A 20 -33.96 -1.38 -2.14
C LYS A 20 -34.41 0.07 -2.26
N LEU A 21 -33.56 0.96 -2.79
CA LEU A 21 -33.88 2.37 -3.00
C LEU A 21 -35.02 2.55 -4.02
N LEU A 22 -35.03 1.76 -5.10
CA LEU A 22 -36.12 1.79 -6.08
C LEU A 22 -37.45 1.35 -5.47
N ASP A 23 -37.44 0.35 -4.59
CA ASP A 23 -38.64 -0.13 -3.91
C ASP A 23 -39.13 0.89 -2.87
N LEU A 24 -38.23 1.45 -2.06
CA LEU A 24 -38.55 2.55 -1.14
C LEU A 24 -39.14 3.76 -1.87
N LEU A 25 -38.67 4.06 -3.08
CA LEU A 25 -39.22 5.16 -3.87
C LEU A 25 -40.61 4.83 -4.42
N LYS A 26 -41.00 3.57 -4.63
CA LYS A 26 -42.35 3.22 -5.13
C LYS A 26 -43.43 3.46 -4.09
N GLU A 27 -43.13 3.25 -2.81
CA GLU A 27 -44.07 3.45 -1.71
C GLU A 27 -44.64 4.88 -1.71
N ASP A 28 -45.96 4.99 -1.52
CA ASP A 28 -46.66 6.29 -1.53
C ASP A 28 -46.29 7.15 -0.31
N SER A 29 -45.89 6.53 0.80
CA SER A 29 -45.43 7.17 2.03
C SER A 29 -43.92 7.03 2.23
N SER A 30 -43.13 7.22 1.17
CA SER A 30 -41.69 7.05 1.21
C SER A 30 -40.99 8.09 2.10
N SER A 31 -40.54 7.71 3.29
CA SER A 31 -39.74 8.60 4.15
C SER A 31 -38.42 9.06 3.50
N LEU A 32 -37.93 8.30 2.53
CA LEU A 32 -36.74 8.65 1.75
C LEU A 32 -36.97 9.90 0.91
N ILE A 33 -38.09 9.99 0.18
CA ILE A 33 -38.35 11.16 -0.68
C ILE A 33 -38.57 12.42 0.15
N ASP A 34 -39.22 12.28 1.30
CA ASP A 34 -39.40 13.38 2.26
C ASP A 34 -38.06 13.91 2.74
N SER A 35 -37.16 13.01 3.16
CA SER A 35 -35.83 13.39 3.62
C SER A 35 -34.98 14.04 2.50
N VAL A 36 -35.10 13.56 1.26
CA VAL A 36 -34.45 14.19 0.09
C VAL A 36 -34.98 15.60 -0.17
N VAL A 37 -36.29 15.83 -0.06
CA VAL A 37 -36.90 17.16 -0.21
C VAL A 37 -36.41 18.09 0.89
N GLU A 38 -36.36 17.62 2.14
CA GLU A 38 -35.82 18.38 3.26
C GLU A 38 -34.35 18.79 3.02
N GLU A 39 -33.50 17.85 2.61
CA GLU A 39 -32.10 18.15 2.25
C GLU A 39 -31.99 19.17 1.12
N PHE A 40 -32.85 19.09 0.10
CA PHE A 40 -32.85 20.07 -0.98
C PHE A 40 -33.27 21.46 -0.49
N PHE A 41 -34.27 21.56 0.38
CA PHE A 41 -34.74 22.85 0.91
C PHE A 41 -33.75 23.54 1.84
N LYS A 42 -32.80 22.81 2.46
CA LYS A 42 -31.66 23.44 3.16
C LYS A 42 -30.81 24.34 2.26
N LEU A 43 -30.89 24.16 0.95
CA LEU A 43 -30.14 24.96 -0.04
C LEU A 43 -30.81 26.29 -0.40
N GLU A 44 -32.02 26.57 0.08
CA GLU A 44 -32.83 27.73 -0.31
C GLU A 44 -32.10 29.06 -0.06
N GLU A 45 -31.65 29.29 1.17
CA GLU A 45 -31.05 30.56 1.58
C GLU A 45 -29.80 30.87 0.74
N LEU A 46 -28.97 29.85 0.50
CA LEU A 46 -27.78 29.95 -0.33
C LEU A 46 -28.15 30.17 -1.80
N SER A 47 -29.18 29.46 -2.30
CA SER A 47 -29.54 29.54 -3.71
C SER A 47 -30.11 30.90 -4.09
N ASN A 48 -30.70 31.63 -3.13
CA ASN A 48 -31.18 32.99 -3.35
C ASN A 48 -30.03 34.01 -3.43
N LYS A 49 -28.84 33.67 -2.91
CA LYS A 49 -27.64 34.54 -2.93
C LYS A 49 -26.80 34.43 -4.21
N LYS A 50 -27.06 33.44 -5.09
CA LYS A 50 -26.26 33.19 -6.30
C LYS A 50 -27.09 33.12 -7.57
N ILE A 51 -26.87 34.08 -8.46
CA ILE A 51 -27.34 34.04 -9.85
C ILE A 51 -26.59 32.91 -10.57
N GLY A 52 -27.29 31.94 -11.17
CA GLY A 52 -26.67 30.75 -11.77
C GLY A 52 -26.84 29.46 -10.97
N GLY A 53 -27.26 29.55 -9.70
CA GLY A 53 -27.29 28.43 -8.77
C GLY A 53 -25.89 27.85 -8.50
N PHE A 54 -25.84 26.70 -7.83
CA PHE A 54 -24.59 26.01 -7.50
C PHE A 54 -24.76 24.50 -7.52
N PHE A 55 -23.66 23.77 -7.63
CA PHE A 55 -23.65 22.31 -7.66
C PHE A 55 -23.91 21.71 -6.28
N PHE A 56 -24.76 20.69 -6.23
CA PHE A 56 -25.04 19.93 -5.03
C PHE A 56 -25.15 18.43 -5.34
N VAL A 57 -24.91 17.62 -4.31
CA VAL A 57 -25.15 16.18 -4.32
C VAL A 57 -25.89 15.79 -3.05
N ILE A 58 -27.04 15.13 -3.20
CA ILE A 58 -27.77 14.49 -2.11
C ILE A 58 -27.39 13.02 -2.07
N TYR A 59 -26.97 12.54 -0.90
CA TYR A 59 -26.58 11.16 -0.66
C TYR A 59 -27.54 10.48 0.29
N TRP A 60 -27.54 9.15 0.24
CA TRP A 60 -28.17 8.28 1.22
C TRP A 60 -27.16 7.30 1.81
N ASN A 61 -27.16 7.18 3.12
CA ASN A 61 -26.27 6.26 3.84
C ASN A 61 -26.94 4.89 4.00
N ARG A 62 -26.32 3.86 3.45
CA ARG A 62 -26.88 2.50 3.42
C ARG A 62 -27.01 1.82 4.78
N PHE A 63 -26.22 2.24 5.78
CA PHE A 63 -26.19 1.63 7.11
C PHE A 63 -27.10 2.35 8.12
N THR A 64 -27.28 3.66 7.96
CA THR A 64 -28.09 4.48 8.87
C THR A 64 -29.43 4.92 8.28
N ASN A 65 -29.65 4.68 6.98
CA ASN A 65 -30.76 5.19 6.17
C ASN A 65 -30.90 6.72 6.16
N LYS A 66 -29.90 7.48 6.63
CA LYS A 66 -29.92 8.94 6.67
C LYS A 66 -29.55 9.54 5.31
N THR A 67 -30.17 10.66 4.96
CA THR A 67 -29.73 11.49 3.84
C THR A 67 -28.87 12.66 4.30
N LYS A 68 -28.12 13.23 3.36
CA LYS A 68 -27.47 14.53 3.54
C LYS A 68 -27.23 15.20 2.19
N VAL A 69 -27.00 16.51 2.21
CA VAL A 69 -26.55 17.27 1.04
C VAL A 69 -25.14 17.82 1.24
N ASP A 70 -24.27 17.60 0.26
CA ASP A 70 -23.02 18.34 0.11
C ASP A 70 -23.16 19.27 -1.10
N TYR A 71 -22.57 20.47 -1.04
CA TYR A 71 -22.64 21.44 -2.13
C TYR A 71 -21.34 22.21 -2.26
N ASN A 72 -21.13 22.78 -3.45
CA ASN A 72 -20.04 23.71 -3.72
C ASN A 72 -20.62 25.01 -4.26
N PHE A 73 -20.57 26.06 -3.45
CA PHE A 73 -21.15 27.36 -3.79
C PHE A 73 -20.48 28.00 -5.01
N ASP A 74 -19.20 27.72 -5.29
CA ASP A 74 -18.43 28.38 -6.35
C ASP A 74 -18.45 27.61 -7.68
N SER A 75 -18.78 26.32 -7.67
CA SER A 75 -18.89 25.49 -8.87
C SER A 75 -20.33 25.25 -9.31
N ASP A 76 -20.54 25.06 -10.61
CA ASP A 76 -21.84 24.71 -11.19
C ASP A 76 -21.96 23.22 -11.58
N ASN A 77 -20.88 22.44 -11.48
CA ASN A 77 -20.82 21.08 -12.02
C ASN A 77 -20.02 20.05 -11.19
N ARG A 78 -19.34 20.45 -10.10
CA ARG A 78 -18.62 19.53 -9.22
C ARG A 78 -18.46 20.04 -7.79
N LEU A 79 -18.21 19.12 -6.85
CA LEU A 79 -17.65 19.47 -5.54
C LEU A 79 -16.14 19.76 -5.69
N ASP A 80 -15.60 20.70 -4.90
CA ASP A 80 -14.16 21.02 -4.85
C ASP A 80 -13.42 20.26 -3.72
N PHE A 81 -14.15 19.52 -2.91
CA PHE A 81 -13.63 18.64 -1.86
C PHE A 81 -14.02 17.18 -2.12
N ASN A 82 -13.29 16.26 -1.48
CA ASN A 82 -13.66 14.84 -1.46
C ASN A 82 -14.75 14.62 -0.40
N PRO A 83 -16.00 14.29 -0.78
CA PRO A 83 -17.09 14.10 0.18
C PRO A 83 -16.76 12.93 1.11
N HIS A 84 -17.15 13.03 2.39
CA HIS A 84 -17.05 11.94 3.37
C HIS A 84 -15.62 11.38 3.51
N LYS A 85 -14.65 12.26 3.77
CA LYS A 85 -13.18 12.02 3.71
C LYS A 85 -12.69 10.60 4.06
N LYS A 86 -13.24 9.89 5.05
CA LYS A 86 -12.82 8.54 5.48
C LYS A 86 -13.82 7.40 5.20
N ASP A 87 -14.92 7.65 4.48
CA ASP A 87 -16.03 6.69 4.32
C ASP A 87 -16.25 6.35 2.85
N TYR A 88 -15.58 5.30 2.39
CA TYR A 88 -15.60 4.86 0.99
C TYR A 88 -16.71 3.84 0.69
N VAL A 89 -17.57 3.52 1.66
CA VAL A 89 -18.49 2.38 1.56
C VAL A 89 -19.96 2.69 1.85
N SER A 90 -20.26 3.79 2.55
CA SER A 90 -21.62 3.97 3.08
C SER A 90 -22.57 4.79 2.21
N TRP A 91 -22.07 5.77 1.48
CA TRP A 91 -22.91 6.83 0.90
C TRP A 91 -23.15 6.63 -0.59
N ILE A 92 -24.42 6.60 -0.97
CA ILE A 92 -24.89 6.41 -2.34
C ILE A 92 -25.43 7.75 -2.86
N PRO A 93 -24.92 8.30 -3.98
CA PRO A 93 -25.42 9.56 -4.53
C PRO A 93 -26.79 9.37 -5.19
N LEU A 94 -27.82 10.01 -4.64
CA LEU A 94 -29.21 9.93 -5.13
C LEU A 94 -29.54 10.99 -6.18
N LEU A 95 -29.04 12.22 -5.99
CA LEU A 95 -29.30 13.34 -6.88
C LEU A 95 -28.07 14.23 -6.93
N ALA A 96 -27.64 14.60 -8.14
CA ALA A 96 -26.54 15.52 -8.35
C ALA A 96 -26.84 16.43 -9.53
N THR A 97 -26.84 17.74 -9.28
CA THR A 97 -27.11 18.75 -10.31
C THR A 97 -26.81 20.14 -9.75
N ASN A 98 -27.12 21.17 -10.52
CA ASN A 98 -27.12 22.55 -10.08
C ASN A 98 -28.53 22.96 -9.61
N THR A 99 -28.62 23.74 -8.54
CA THR A 99 -29.89 24.18 -7.93
C THR A 99 -30.79 24.95 -8.90
N GLN A 100 -30.24 25.77 -9.78
CA GLN A 100 -31.00 26.45 -10.82
C GLN A 100 -31.39 25.51 -11.95
N LYS A 101 -30.46 24.67 -12.44
CA LYS A 101 -30.75 23.70 -13.51
C LYS A 101 -31.91 22.78 -13.14
N LEU A 102 -31.97 22.28 -11.90
CA LEU A 102 -33.10 21.47 -11.41
C LEU A 102 -34.43 22.23 -11.48
N ARG A 103 -34.43 23.49 -11.00
CA ARG A 103 -35.62 24.35 -10.93
C ARG A 103 -36.07 24.89 -12.29
N GLN A 104 -35.27 24.70 -13.33
CA GLN A 104 -35.59 25.04 -14.72
C GLN A 104 -36.01 23.82 -15.56
N GLU A 105 -36.01 22.61 -14.99
CA GLU A 105 -36.34 21.43 -15.78
C GLU A 105 -37.79 21.48 -16.28
N THR A 106 -37.97 21.39 -17.60
CA THR A 106 -39.29 21.47 -18.24
C THR A 106 -40.30 20.48 -17.67
N LYS A 107 -39.83 19.29 -17.25
CA LYS A 107 -40.69 18.28 -16.61
C LYS A 107 -41.20 18.74 -15.24
N LEU A 108 -40.38 19.46 -14.47
CA LEU A 108 -40.78 20.06 -13.20
C LEU A 108 -41.77 21.20 -13.45
N LEU A 109 -41.41 22.14 -14.33
CA LEU A 109 -42.25 23.31 -14.62
C LEU A 109 -43.66 22.90 -15.06
N LYS A 110 -43.78 21.90 -15.94
CA LYS A 110 -45.08 21.34 -16.35
C LYS A 110 -45.91 20.70 -15.23
N LEU A 111 -45.25 20.19 -14.17
CA LEU A 111 -45.96 19.63 -13.01
C LEU A 111 -46.42 20.72 -12.04
N LEU A 112 -45.77 21.89 -12.06
CA LEU A 112 -46.12 23.04 -11.23
C LEU A 112 -47.13 23.99 -11.90
N GLU A 113 -47.28 23.90 -13.23
CA GLU A 113 -48.16 24.76 -14.02
C GLU A 113 -49.64 24.40 -13.82
N ASP A 114 -50.41 25.34 -13.26
CA ASP A 114 -51.88 25.29 -13.20
C ASP A 114 -52.50 25.98 -14.44
N GLY A 115 -52.06 25.55 -15.63
CA GLY A 115 -52.69 25.90 -16.92
C GLY A 115 -52.50 27.33 -17.46
N THR A 116 -51.70 28.21 -16.83
CA THR A 116 -51.61 29.64 -17.23
C THR A 116 -50.20 30.25 -17.34
N ILE A 117 -49.10 29.49 -17.28
CA ILE A 117 -47.75 30.07 -17.11
C ILE A 117 -46.77 29.74 -18.25
N ASN A 118 -45.84 30.69 -18.43
CA ASN A 118 -44.80 30.80 -19.42
C ASN A 118 -43.61 29.86 -19.11
N LEU A 119 -43.42 28.82 -19.92
CA LEU A 119 -42.39 27.75 -19.86
C LEU A 119 -40.90 28.21 -19.78
N LYS A 120 -40.63 29.52 -19.65
CA LYS A 120 -39.29 30.14 -19.63
C LYS A 120 -38.79 30.54 -18.24
N GLN A 121 -39.53 30.26 -17.16
CA GLN A 121 -39.18 30.72 -15.82
C GLN A 121 -38.51 29.64 -14.95
N THR A 122 -37.69 30.08 -13.99
CA THR A 122 -37.08 29.22 -12.97
C THR A 122 -38.03 29.15 -11.78
N ALA A 123 -38.42 27.96 -11.34
CA ALA A 123 -39.26 27.82 -10.15
C ALA A 123 -38.55 28.39 -8.90
N SER A 124 -39.24 29.23 -8.13
CA SER A 124 -38.75 29.68 -6.82
C SER A 124 -38.87 28.54 -5.79
N PHE A 125 -38.13 28.62 -4.69
CA PHE A 125 -38.29 27.64 -3.60
C PHE A 125 -39.70 27.67 -2.99
N ASN A 126 -40.37 28.84 -2.99
CA ASN A 126 -41.76 28.95 -2.56
C ASN A 126 -42.71 28.21 -3.50
N ASP A 127 -42.49 28.24 -4.81
CA ASP A 127 -43.32 27.47 -5.77
C ASP A 127 -43.21 25.97 -5.48
N LEU A 128 -42.02 25.49 -5.13
CA LEU A 128 -41.78 24.09 -4.78
C LEU A 128 -42.45 23.71 -3.45
N LYS A 129 -42.42 24.60 -2.45
CA LYS A 129 -43.08 24.38 -1.15
C LYS A 129 -44.61 24.36 -1.28
N ASN A 130 -45.17 25.30 -2.05
CA ASN A 130 -46.61 25.39 -2.30
C ASN A 130 -47.14 24.18 -3.09
N ASN A 131 -46.28 23.53 -3.87
CA ASN A 131 -46.59 22.35 -4.68
C ASN A 131 -45.73 21.14 -4.25
N ALA A 132 -45.59 20.92 -2.95
CA ALA A 132 -44.67 19.93 -2.38
C ALA A 132 -44.91 18.50 -2.93
N ASN A 133 -46.17 18.11 -3.14
CA ASN A 133 -46.50 16.77 -3.67
C ASN A 133 -46.03 16.59 -5.11
N GLN A 134 -46.24 17.59 -5.97
CA GLN A 134 -45.77 17.58 -7.35
C GLN A 134 -44.24 17.58 -7.41
N PHE A 135 -43.59 18.31 -6.50
CA PHE A 135 -42.13 18.32 -6.39
C PHE A 135 -41.57 16.97 -5.92
N LYS A 136 -42.19 16.33 -4.91
CA LYS A 136 -41.86 14.96 -4.47
C LYS A 136 -41.98 13.96 -5.63
N GLU A 137 -43.08 14.00 -6.37
CA GLU A 137 -43.30 13.15 -7.54
C GLU A 137 -42.25 13.37 -8.64
N PHE A 138 -41.88 14.62 -8.91
CA PHE A 138 -40.81 14.95 -9.84
C PHE A 138 -39.46 14.34 -9.39
N LEU A 139 -39.08 14.55 -8.13
CA LEU A 139 -37.82 14.02 -7.59
C LEU A 139 -37.81 12.49 -7.55
N LYS A 140 -38.93 11.84 -7.16
CA LYS A 140 -39.11 10.39 -7.17
C LYS A 140 -38.81 9.80 -8.55
N LYS A 141 -39.39 10.37 -9.61
CA LYS A 141 -39.13 9.95 -11.01
C LYS A 141 -37.69 10.21 -11.44
N LYS A 142 -37.11 11.35 -11.05
CA LYS A 142 -35.74 11.73 -11.42
C LYS A 142 -34.70 10.83 -10.77
N ILE A 143 -34.84 10.56 -9.48
CA ILE A 143 -33.94 9.69 -8.73
C ILE A 143 -34.08 8.25 -9.23
N SER A 144 -35.31 7.75 -9.39
CA SER A 144 -35.54 6.41 -9.95
C SER A 144 -34.86 6.23 -11.31
N SER A 145 -34.99 7.21 -12.21
CA SER A 145 -34.34 7.19 -13.52
C SER A 145 -32.81 7.17 -13.41
N LYS A 146 -32.24 7.90 -12.45
CA LYS A 146 -30.81 7.88 -12.17
C LYS A 146 -30.36 6.51 -11.65
N LEU A 147 -31.04 5.95 -10.66
CA LEU A 147 -30.69 4.66 -10.07
C LEU A 147 -30.73 3.53 -11.12
N LEU A 148 -31.76 3.50 -11.98
CA LEU A 148 -31.85 2.55 -13.09
C LEU A 148 -30.71 2.69 -14.10
N ARG A 149 -30.34 3.93 -14.44
CA ARG A 149 -29.18 4.20 -15.30
C ARG A 149 -27.89 3.71 -14.65
N ASP A 150 -27.71 3.97 -13.36
CA ASP A 150 -26.52 3.57 -12.64
C ASP A 150 -26.41 2.03 -12.55
N GLN A 151 -27.51 1.31 -12.31
CA GLN A 151 -27.57 -0.16 -12.40
C GLN A 151 -27.14 -0.67 -13.78
N LYS A 152 -27.68 -0.07 -14.85
CA LYS A 152 -27.27 -0.40 -16.24
C LYS A 152 -25.79 -0.12 -16.46
N SER A 153 -25.26 0.97 -15.93
CA SER A 153 -23.83 1.29 -16.02
C SER A 153 -22.97 0.26 -15.28
N ILE A 154 -23.37 -0.24 -14.09
CA ILE A 154 -22.65 -1.32 -13.40
C ILE A 154 -22.59 -2.55 -14.30
N PHE A 155 -23.72 -2.97 -14.85
CA PHE A 155 -23.79 -4.15 -15.73
C PHE A 155 -22.88 -4.00 -16.96
N ASN A 156 -23.01 -2.90 -17.69
CA ASN A 156 -22.20 -2.62 -18.87
C ASN A 156 -20.70 -2.55 -18.53
N SER A 157 -20.33 -1.91 -17.42
CA SER A 157 -18.93 -1.78 -17.00
C SER A 157 -18.30 -3.13 -16.65
N ARG A 158 -19.09 -4.08 -16.12
CA ARG A 158 -18.63 -5.46 -15.88
C ARG A 158 -18.33 -6.20 -17.17
N GLU A 159 -19.16 -6.03 -18.19
CA GLU A 159 -18.99 -6.68 -19.50
C GLU A 159 -17.78 -6.09 -20.27
N THR A 160 -17.68 -4.76 -20.32
CA THR A 160 -16.64 -4.07 -21.10
C THR A 160 -15.32 -3.90 -20.35
N LYS A 161 -15.33 -4.06 -19.02
CA LYS A 161 -14.24 -3.70 -18.09
C LYS A 161 -13.90 -2.21 -18.07
N ASP A 162 -14.76 -1.34 -18.62
CA ASP A 162 -14.59 0.10 -18.58
C ASP A 162 -15.40 0.71 -17.42
N TRP A 163 -14.68 1.24 -16.43
CA TRP A 163 -15.25 1.87 -15.22
C TRP A 163 -15.23 3.40 -15.27
N SER A 164 -14.90 3.99 -16.42
CA SER A 164 -14.83 5.44 -16.63
C SER A 164 -16.12 6.16 -16.25
N PHE A 165 -17.29 5.52 -16.42
CA PHE A 165 -18.56 6.10 -15.95
C PHE A 165 -18.53 6.47 -14.47
N PHE A 166 -18.02 5.57 -13.60
CA PHE A 166 -17.96 5.80 -12.17
C PHE A 166 -16.83 6.73 -11.78
N PHE A 167 -15.66 6.64 -12.41
CA PHE A 167 -14.55 7.55 -12.13
C PHE A 167 -14.89 9.00 -12.51
N ASN A 168 -15.54 9.23 -13.67
CA ASN A 168 -16.03 10.55 -14.07
C ASN A 168 -17.11 11.11 -13.13
N LYS A 169 -17.83 10.23 -12.42
CA LYS A 169 -18.82 10.61 -11.40
C LYS A 169 -18.12 11.00 -10.10
N ILE A 170 -17.16 10.19 -9.65
CA ILE A 170 -16.32 10.48 -8.48
C ILE A 170 -15.59 11.82 -8.64
N GLU A 171 -15.01 12.10 -9.81
CA GLU A 171 -14.33 13.37 -10.10
C GLU A 171 -15.25 14.61 -9.93
N LYS A 172 -16.56 14.43 -10.10
CA LYS A 172 -17.56 15.50 -9.88
C LYS A 172 -18.04 15.60 -8.44
N GLY A 173 -17.66 14.65 -7.60
CA GLY A 173 -18.13 14.53 -6.23
C GLY A 173 -19.28 13.54 -6.07
N GLU A 174 -19.81 12.92 -7.14
CA GLU A 174 -20.78 11.82 -7.01
C GLU A 174 -20.07 10.53 -6.60
N ARG A 175 -19.46 10.50 -5.40
CA ARG A 175 -18.64 9.37 -4.97
C ARG A 175 -19.51 8.18 -4.58
N TYR A 176 -19.44 7.12 -5.38
CA TYR A 176 -20.11 5.85 -5.11
C TYR A 176 -19.33 5.03 -4.07
N PRO A 177 -20.00 4.13 -3.34
CA PRO A 177 -19.33 3.09 -2.57
C PRO A 177 -18.38 2.26 -3.44
N ILE A 178 -17.24 1.85 -2.90
CA ILE A 178 -16.21 1.08 -3.64
C ILE A 178 -16.72 -0.26 -4.17
N ASP A 179 -17.77 -0.83 -3.56
CA ASP A 179 -18.43 -2.07 -4.02
C ASP A 179 -19.27 -1.88 -5.29
N ALA A 180 -19.32 -0.67 -5.85
CA ALA A 180 -19.66 -0.47 -7.27
C ALA A 180 -18.70 -1.21 -8.20
N LEU A 181 -17.41 -1.30 -7.81
CA LEU A 181 -16.36 -1.92 -8.58
C LEU A 181 -16.25 -3.43 -8.24
N PRO A 182 -15.76 -4.27 -9.17
CA PRO A 182 -15.49 -5.67 -8.89
C PRO A 182 -14.32 -5.80 -7.90
N ILE A 183 -14.27 -6.91 -7.16
CA ILE A 183 -13.30 -7.12 -6.07
C ILE A 183 -11.85 -6.93 -6.50
N SER A 184 -11.51 -7.26 -7.75
CA SER A 184 -10.17 -7.05 -8.30
C SER A 184 -9.79 -5.57 -8.36
N PHE A 185 -10.71 -4.71 -8.81
CA PHE A 185 -10.53 -3.26 -8.84
C PHE A 185 -10.57 -2.68 -7.43
N GLN A 186 -11.50 -3.14 -6.59
CA GLN A 186 -11.50 -2.71 -5.18
C GLN A 186 -10.16 -2.99 -4.51
N ASN A 187 -9.58 -4.17 -4.74
CA ASN A 187 -8.28 -4.53 -4.19
C ASN A 187 -7.15 -3.68 -4.76
N GLU A 188 -7.12 -3.45 -6.08
CA GLU A 188 -6.11 -2.60 -6.73
C GLU A 188 -6.13 -1.16 -6.21
N LEU A 189 -7.31 -0.56 -6.14
CA LEU A 189 -7.49 0.87 -5.90
C LEU A 189 -7.60 1.24 -4.42
N PHE A 190 -8.12 0.32 -3.61
CA PHE A 190 -8.49 0.58 -2.22
C PHE A 190 -7.91 -0.43 -1.24
N TRP A 191 -8.35 -1.70 -1.24
CA TRP A 191 -8.04 -2.63 -0.13
C TRP A 191 -6.54 -2.87 0.05
N SER A 192 -5.80 -3.13 -1.04
CA SER A 192 -4.34 -3.31 -0.95
C SER A 192 -3.57 -2.06 -0.55
N LYS A 193 -4.22 -0.88 -0.62
CA LYS A 193 -3.67 0.41 -0.26
C LYS A 193 -3.97 0.79 1.19
N THR A 194 -4.86 0.09 1.89
CA THR A 194 -5.15 0.42 3.28
C THR A 194 -3.99 0.01 4.19
N GLU A 195 -3.92 0.64 5.35
CA GLU A 195 -2.88 0.39 6.34
C GLU A 195 -2.83 -1.08 6.81
N LEU A 196 -3.95 -1.80 6.73
CA LEU A 196 -4.04 -3.22 7.10
C LEU A 196 -3.24 -4.10 6.13
N PHE A 197 -3.30 -3.81 4.83
CA PHE A 197 -2.69 -4.63 3.77
C PHE A 197 -1.31 -4.12 3.31
N ASN A 198 -0.98 -2.85 3.55
CA ASN A 198 0.29 -2.25 3.12
C ASN A 198 1.38 -2.27 4.22
N GLY A 199 1.07 -2.75 5.43
CA GLY A 199 2.07 -2.94 6.50
C GLY A 199 2.61 -1.65 7.13
N GLY A 200 1.92 -0.52 6.93
CA GLY A 200 2.22 0.78 7.55
C GLY A 200 1.04 1.32 8.36
N THR A 201 1.08 2.62 8.67
CA THR A 201 -0.04 3.35 9.31
C THR A 201 -0.84 4.19 8.32
N ILE A 202 -0.26 4.47 7.16
CA ILE A 202 -0.83 5.33 6.12
C ILE A 202 -1.49 4.47 5.02
N ALA A 203 -2.67 4.91 4.58
CA ALA A 203 -3.40 4.39 3.45
C ALA A 203 -3.28 5.33 2.23
N PRO A 204 -2.33 5.08 1.30
CA PRO A 204 -2.20 5.83 0.05
C PRO A 204 -3.24 5.37 -0.99
N ILE A 205 -4.50 5.74 -0.78
CA ILE A 205 -5.61 5.38 -1.67
C ILE A 205 -5.42 5.99 -3.08
N ASP A 206 -5.82 5.26 -4.11
CA ASP A 206 -5.68 5.68 -5.51
C ASP A 206 -6.46 6.96 -5.81
N ASN A 207 -5.84 7.90 -6.52
CA ASN A 207 -6.41 9.22 -6.83
C ASN A 207 -7.69 9.15 -7.67
N ARG A 208 -7.94 8.04 -8.39
CA ARG A 208 -9.20 7.80 -9.11
C ARG A 208 -10.42 7.74 -8.20
N LEU A 209 -10.22 7.57 -6.89
CA LEU A 209 -11.26 7.56 -5.86
C LEU A 209 -11.49 8.94 -5.19
N TYR A 210 -10.89 10.01 -5.74
CA TYR A 210 -10.99 11.37 -5.21
C TYR A 210 -11.66 12.32 -6.20
N THR A 211 -12.44 13.26 -5.67
CA THR A 211 -13.03 14.38 -6.43
C THR A 211 -11.99 15.40 -6.89
N SER A 212 -10.99 15.69 -6.05
CA SER A 212 -9.97 16.69 -6.33
C SER A 212 -8.58 16.07 -6.33
N LEU A 213 -7.66 16.67 -7.10
CA LEU A 213 -6.28 16.19 -7.29
C LEU A 213 -5.47 16.12 -5.98
N TYR A 214 -5.94 16.76 -4.91
CA TYR A 214 -5.33 16.66 -3.59
C TYR A 214 -5.76 15.36 -2.89
N SER A 215 -4.98 14.31 -3.11
CA SER A 215 -5.08 13.06 -2.36
C SER A 215 -4.61 13.27 -0.93
N GLY A 216 -5.51 13.16 0.03
CA GLY A 216 -5.13 13.10 1.44
C GLY A 216 -4.68 11.69 1.80
N THR A 217 -3.45 11.55 2.29
CA THR A 217 -3.00 10.35 3.01
C THR A 217 -3.81 10.19 4.29
N GLN A 218 -4.38 9.01 4.50
CA GLN A 218 -5.22 8.74 5.66
C GLN A 218 -4.51 7.76 6.59
N THR A 219 -4.37 8.13 7.86
CA THR A 219 -3.81 7.24 8.86
C THR A 219 -4.92 6.40 9.47
N PHE A 220 -4.70 5.09 9.61
CA PHE A 220 -5.66 4.14 10.20
C PHE A 220 -7.06 4.31 9.61
N LEU A 221 -7.18 4.04 8.30
CA LEU A 221 -8.43 4.24 7.57
C LEU A 221 -9.47 3.20 7.92
N ILE A 222 -9.12 1.92 7.84
CA ILE A 222 -10.08 0.81 8.01
C ILE A 222 -9.94 0.10 9.35
N SER A 223 -8.78 0.22 10.00
CA SER A 223 -8.45 -0.47 11.25
C SER A 223 -7.56 0.38 12.14
N ASN A 224 -7.68 0.22 13.46
CA ASN A 224 -6.80 0.87 14.44
C ASN A 224 -5.50 0.07 14.69
N GLU A 225 -4.65 0.59 15.59
CA GLU A 225 -3.40 -0.06 16.02
C GLU A 225 -3.61 -1.44 16.63
N VAL A 226 -4.76 -1.68 17.27
CA VAL A 226 -5.13 -2.98 17.85
C VAL A 226 -5.91 -3.87 16.87
N LEU A 227 -5.91 -3.53 15.57
CA LEU A 227 -6.49 -4.30 14.47
C LEU A 227 -8.01 -4.49 14.55
N GLU A 228 -8.73 -3.54 15.14
CA GLU A 228 -10.19 -3.48 15.11
C GLU A 228 -10.65 -2.66 13.92
N LEU A 229 -11.66 -3.17 13.22
CA LEU A 229 -12.25 -2.45 12.09
C LEU A 229 -13.02 -1.23 12.59
N HIS A 230 -12.84 -0.10 11.91
CA HIS A 230 -13.56 1.14 12.20
C HIS A 230 -14.90 1.21 11.48
N PRO A 231 -15.95 1.81 12.08
CA PRO A 231 -17.13 2.31 11.38
C PRO A 231 -16.75 3.06 10.09
N PRO A 232 -17.23 2.65 8.90
CA PRO A 232 -18.26 1.64 8.59
C PRO A 232 -17.72 0.31 8.01
N TYR A 233 -16.42 0.05 8.12
CA TYR A 233 -15.72 -1.07 7.49
C TYR A 233 -15.98 -2.43 8.15
N GLU A 234 -16.49 -2.46 9.38
CA GLU A 234 -16.99 -3.66 10.07
C GLU A 234 -18.07 -4.38 9.26
N HIS A 235 -18.87 -3.64 8.49
CA HIS A 235 -19.86 -4.24 7.59
C HIS A 235 -19.21 -5.05 6.44
N PHE A 236 -17.92 -4.88 6.18
CA PHE A 236 -17.16 -5.60 5.17
C PHE A 236 -16.19 -6.63 5.77
N GLU A 237 -16.33 -6.99 7.05
CA GLU A 237 -15.40 -7.89 7.74
C GLU A 237 -15.18 -9.20 6.97
N GLU A 238 -16.24 -9.89 6.53
CA GLU A 238 -16.10 -11.16 5.78
C GLU A 238 -15.26 -11.00 4.52
N GLN A 239 -15.49 -9.92 3.74
CA GLN A 239 -14.72 -9.62 2.54
C GLN A 239 -13.25 -9.30 2.87
N ILE A 240 -13.02 -8.49 3.91
CA ILE A 240 -11.67 -8.13 4.35
C ILE A 240 -10.91 -9.38 4.83
N VAL A 241 -11.57 -10.27 5.57
CA VAL A 241 -11.02 -11.55 6.03
C VAL A 241 -10.66 -12.45 4.85
N ASP A 242 -11.56 -12.62 3.88
CA ASP A 242 -11.29 -13.43 2.69
C ASP A 242 -10.10 -12.88 1.88
N LEU A 243 -10.02 -11.56 1.72
CA LEU A 243 -8.89 -10.89 1.07
C LEU A 243 -7.59 -11.09 1.85
N ALA A 244 -7.62 -10.95 3.18
CA ALA A 244 -6.46 -11.13 4.03
C ALA A 244 -5.93 -12.57 3.94
N ILE A 245 -6.80 -13.57 4.07
CA ILE A 245 -6.46 -14.99 3.93
C ILE A 245 -5.86 -15.27 2.56
N HIS A 246 -6.50 -14.78 1.49
CA HIS A 246 -5.98 -14.95 0.14
C HIS A 246 -4.57 -14.36 0.00
N LYS A 247 -4.35 -13.14 0.50
CA LYS A 247 -3.06 -12.45 0.40
C LYS A 247 -1.97 -13.11 1.24
N ILE A 248 -2.30 -13.61 2.43
CA ILE A 248 -1.41 -14.42 3.26
C ILE A 248 -0.96 -15.68 2.50
N ASN A 249 -1.92 -16.36 1.86
CA ASN A 249 -1.66 -17.63 1.19
C ASN A 249 -0.92 -17.45 -0.15
N GLU A 250 -1.03 -16.30 -0.81
CA GLU A 250 -0.27 -15.98 -2.04
C GLU A 250 1.25 -15.92 -1.81
N GLY A 251 1.73 -15.66 -0.59
CA GLY A 251 3.17 -15.65 -0.25
C GLY A 251 3.98 -14.52 -0.91
N LYS A 252 3.32 -13.45 -1.38
CA LYS A 252 3.95 -12.34 -2.12
C LYS A 252 4.00 -11.03 -1.34
N LEU A 253 3.51 -11.01 -0.11
CA LEU A 253 3.46 -9.81 0.70
C LEU A 253 4.84 -9.42 1.23
N HIS A 254 5.00 -8.13 1.50
CA HIS A 254 6.11 -7.66 2.32
C HIS A 254 5.96 -8.23 3.75
N PRO A 255 7.04 -8.65 4.43
CA PRO A 255 6.94 -9.27 5.76
C PRO A 255 6.18 -8.46 6.81
N SER A 256 6.26 -7.12 6.77
CA SER A 256 5.49 -6.27 7.70
C SER A 256 3.98 -6.35 7.46
N ALA A 257 3.53 -6.32 6.20
CA ALA A 257 2.13 -6.50 5.83
C ALA A 257 1.64 -7.92 6.16
N GLN A 258 2.48 -8.91 5.85
CA GLN A 258 2.23 -10.32 6.17
C GLN A 258 2.01 -10.52 7.66
N ASN A 259 2.89 -9.98 8.51
CA ASN A 259 2.78 -10.02 9.96
C ASN A 259 1.43 -9.41 10.42
N LYS A 260 1.12 -8.20 9.94
CA LYS A 260 -0.11 -7.49 10.32
C LYS A 260 -1.38 -8.26 9.96
N LEU A 261 -1.44 -8.85 8.77
CA LEU A 261 -2.59 -9.65 8.35
C LEU A 261 -2.72 -10.95 9.15
N ILE A 262 -1.61 -11.64 9.45
CA ILE A 262 -1.66 -12.83 10.31
C ILE A 262 -2.16 -12.48 11.71
N GLN A 263 -1.68 -11.37 12.30
CA GLN A 263 -2.18 -10.89 13.59
C GLN A 263 -3.68 -10.59 13.55
N PHE A 264 -4.15 -9.92 12.49
CA PHE A 264 -5.57 -9.63 12.30
C PHE A 264 -6.42 -10.91 12.28
N ILE A 265 -6.00 -11.91 11.49
CA ILE A 265 -6.67 -13.21 11.44
C ILE A 265 -6.60 -13.95 12.78
N ASN A 266 -5.45 -13.96 13.46
CA ASN A 266 -5.30 -14.59 14.76
C ASN A 266 -6.20 -13.94 15.82
N LYS A 267 -6.33 -12.62 15.81
CA LYS A 267 -7.25 -11.89 16.70
C LYS A 267 -8.70 -12.33 16.49
N LEU A 268 -9.16 -12.35 15.24
CA LEU A 268 -10.52 -12.81 14.91
C LEU A 268 -10.72 -14.31 15.21
N SER A 269 -9.64 -15.11 15.14
CA SER A 269 -9.69 -16.55 15.43
C SER A 269 -9.98 -16.87 16.89
N LEU A 270 -9.84 -15.89 17.81
CA LEU A 270 -10.25 -16.06 19.21
C LEU A 270 -11.77 -16.31 19.32
N GLU A 271 -12.55 -15.67 18.45
CA GLU A 271 -14.01 -15.83 18.39
C GLU A 271 -14.44 -16.78 17.26
N LYS A 272 -13.65 -16.89 16.20
CA LYS A 272 -13.92 -17.70 15.00
C LYS A 272 -12.77 -18.68 14.74
N PRO A 273 -12.63 -19.77 15.54
CA PRO A 273 -11.45 -20.65 15.51
C PRO A 273 -11.10 -21.22 14.13
N TYR A 274 -12.11 -21.47 13.29
CA TYR A 274 -11.94 -22.01 11.94
C TYR A 274 -11.08 -21.12 11.02
N LEU A 275 -10.90 -19.82 11.32
CA LEU A 275 -10.10 -18.91 10.51
C LEU A 275 -8.60 -19.26 10.56
N LYS A 276 -8.13 -19.83 11.68
CA LYS A 276 -6.73 -20.20 11.86
C LYS A 276 -6.28 -21.26 10.86
N ASP A 277 -7.15 -22.21 10.54
CA ASP A 277 -6.87 -23.30 9.61
C ASP A 277 -6.97 -22.88 8.13
N ARG A 278 -7.41 -21.64 7.86
CA ARG A 278 -7.51 -21.10 6.50
C ARG A 278 -6.24 -20.39 6.02
N ILE A 279 -5.32 -20.07 6.93
CA ILE A 279 -4.05 -19.44 6.59
C ILE A 279 -2.91 -20.47 6.57
N ARG A 280 -1.93 -20.25 5.70
CA ARG A 280 -0.69 -21.03 5.67
C ARG A 280 0.05 -20.94 6.99
N ASP A 281 0.80 -22.00 7.30
CA ASP A 281 1.64 -22.04 8.49
C ASP A 281 2.66 -20.89 8.48
N LYS A 282 2.80 -20.22 9.62
CA LYS A 282 3.66 -19.04 9.74
C LYS A 282 5.15 -19.37 9.68
N PHE A 283 5.57 -20.58 10.06
CA PHE A 283 6.96 -21.01 9.90
C PHE A 283 7.28 -21.37 8.45
N GLU A 284 6.34 -21.94 7.69
CA GLU A 284 6.48 -22.10 6.24
C GLU A 284 6.66 -20.74 5.54
N ILE A 285 5.79 -19.77 5.85
CA ILE A 285 5.89 -18.40 5.33
C ILE A 285 7.24 -17.77 5.71
N LEU A 286 7.69 -17.96 6.95
CA LEU A 286 8.99 -17.46 7.40
C LEU A 286 10.14 -18.04 6.56
N LYS A 287 10.15 -19.35 6.31
CA LYS A 287 11.20 -20.01 5.51
C LYS A 287 11.26 -19.43 4.09
N GLU A 288 10.12 -19.22 3.45
CA GLU A 288 10.05 -18.60 2.12
C GLU A 288 10.58 -17.15 2.13
N ASN A 289 10.22 -16.38 3.16
CA ASN A 289 10.71 -15.01 3.31
C ASN A 289 12.23 -14.98 3.53
N ILE A 290 12.77 -15.91 4.33
CA ILE A 290 14.22 -16.07 4.53
C ILE A 290 14.90 -16.40 3.20
N ASP A 291 14.39 -17.36 2.43
CA ASP A 291 14.98 -17.74 1.15
C ASP A 291 14.97 -16.58 0.15
N LYS A 292 13.89 -15.79 0.12
CA LYS A 292 13.82 -14.58 -0.68
C LYS A 292 14.84 -13.54 -0.22
N TYR A 293 14.94 -13.28 1.08
CA TYR A 293 15.91 -12.34 1.65
C TYR A 293 17.35 -12.76 1.31
N LEU A 294 17.70 -14.02 1.51
CA LEU A 294 19.03 -14.55 1.20
C LEU A 294 19.38 -14.41 -0.29
N LYS A 295 18.41 -14.62 -1.18
CA LYS A 295 18.60 -14.40 -2.61
C LYS A 295 18.88 -12.93 -2.94
N GLU A 296 18.15 -12.00 -2.32
CA GLU A 296 18.39 -10.56 -2.49
C GLU A 296 19.75 -10.14 -1.89
N LEU A 297 20.13 -10.72 -0.76
CA LEU A 297 21.42 -10.51 -0.11
C LEU A 297 22.57 -11.02 -0.99
N GLU A 298 22.45 -12.20 -1.60
CA GLU A 298 23.46 -12.73 -2.53
C GLU A 298 23.68 -11.80 -3.73
N ILE A 299 22.61 -11.29 -4.33
CA ILE A 299 22.69 -10.33 -5.44
C ILE A 299 23.45 -9.08 -5.00
N THR A 300 23.13 -8.58 -3.80
CA THR A 300 23.71 -7.36 -3.23
C THR A 300 25.20 -7.54 -2.94
N LEU A 301 25.57 -8.66 -2.30
CA LEU A 301 26.94 -8.95 -1.88
C LEU A 301 27.86 -9.23 -3.08
N TYR A 302 27.38 -9.92 -4.13
CA TYR A 302 28.29 -10.52 -5.11
C TYR A 302 27.99 -10.21 -6.58
N GLN A 303 26.80 -9.72 -6.94
CA GLN A 303 26.43 -9.57 -8.36
C GLN A 303 26.36 -8.12 -8.81
N ARG A 304 25.52 -7.30 -8.17
CA ARG A 304 25.32 -5.90 -8.55
C ARG A 304 24.84 -5.07 -7.38
N ASP A 305 24.86 -3.74 -7.57
CA ASP A 305 24.15 -2.86 -6.66
C ASP A 305 22.65 -3.15 -6.70
N TYR A 306 22.19 -3.74 -5.61
CA TYR A 306 20.79 -4.01 -5.35
C TYR A 306 20.46 -3.46 -3.97
N LYS A 307 19.39 -2.67 -3.88
CA LYS A 307 18.96 -2.09 -2.62
C LYS A 307 18.09 -3.11 -1.90
N LEU A 308 18.61 -3.69 -0.81
CA LEU A 308 17.81 -4.47 0.12
C LEU A 308 16.69 -3.61 0.71
N SER A 309 15.52 -4.21 0.95
CA SER A 309 14.43 -3.53 1.65
C SER A 309 14.81 -3.16 3.09
N THR A 310 15.67 -3.97 3.71
CA THR A 310 16.31 -3.75 5.00
C THR A 310 17.56 -4.63 5.11
N ASP A 311 18.52 -4.21 5.92
CA ASP A 311 19.71 -4.97 6.32
C ASP A 311 19.47 -5.90 7.51
N ASN A 312 18.40 -5.67 8.28
CA ASN A 312 18.04 -6.45 9.47
C ASN A 312 17.02 -7.54 9.11
N PRO A 313 17.40 -8.83 8.98
CA PRO A 313 16.48 -9.90 8.61
C PRO A 313 15.46 -10.25 9.71
N TYR A 314 15.69 -9.85 10.96
CA TYR A 314 14.78 -10.16 12.07
C TYR A 314 13.44 -9.42 11.98
N PHE A 315 13.30 -8.43 11.09
CA PHE A 315 12.02 -7.77 10.80
C PHE A 315 10.92 -8.72 10.29
N MET A 316 11.31 -9.91 9.78
CA MET A 316 10.37 -10.96 9.35
C MET A 316 9.67 -11.65 10.54
N ILE A 317 10.21 -11.50 11.75
CA ILE A 317 9.74 -12.13 12.98
C ILE A 317 9.11 -11.04 13.87
N GLY A 318 7.79 -10.98 13.90
CA GLY A 318 7.03 -10.03 14.72
C GLY A 318 6.00 -10.74 15.59
N ASP A 319 4.94 -10.01 15.96
CA ASP A 319 3.89 -10.49 16.87
C ASP A 319 2.91 -11.49 16.25
N GLN A 320 3.13 -11.90 14.99
CA GLN A 320 2.48 -13.10 14.46
C GLN A 320 2.94 -14.38 15.17
N PHE A 321 4.10 -14.34 15.83
CA PHE A 321 4.65 -15.42 16.65
C PHE A 321 4.45 -15.11 18.14
N SER A 322 4.10 -16.12 18.94
CA SER A 322 4.19 -16.04 20.40
C SER A 322 5.66 -15.97 20.85
N GLU A 323 5.92 -15.57 22.09
CA GLU A 323 7.30 -15.44 22.58
C GLU A 323 8.13 -16.73 22.45
N LYS A 324 7.51 -17.90 22.69
CA LYS A 324 8.19 -19.20 22.49
C LYS A 324 8.51 -19.44 21.00
N GLU A 325 7.56 -19.15 20.12
CA GLU A 325 7.76 -19.33 18.68
C GLU A 325 8.73 -18.29 18.10
N LYS A 326 8.84 -17.09 18.69
CA LYS A 326 9.84 -16.09 18.31
C LYS A 326 11.24 -16.61 18.54
N VAL A 327 11.48 -17.39 19.61
CA VAL A 327 12.77 -18.04 19.87
C VAL A 327 13.09 -19.04 18.75
N GLU A 328 12.16 -19.95 18.45
CA GLU A 328 12.31 -20.94 17.38
C GLU A 328 12.51 -20.27 16.00
N ALA A 329 11.74 -19.23 15.69
CA ALA A 329 11.85 -18.47 14.45
C ALA A 329 13.24 -17.81 14.30
N LYS A 330 13.78 -17.26 15.41
CA LYS A 330 15.12 -16.69 15.45
C LYS A 330 16.20 -17.74 15.23
N GLU A 331 16.05 -18.92 15.84
CA GLU A 331 16.97 -20.06 15.62
C GLU A 331 16.97 -20.51 14.15
N ILE A 332 15.79 -20.61 13.52
CA ILE A 332 15.67 -20.95 12.09
C ILE A 332 16.39 -19.90 11.24
N LEU A 333 16.12 -18.61 11.46
CA LEU A 333 16.75 -17.53 10.71
C LEU A 333 18.27 -17.53 10.91
N GLN A 334 18.74 -17.60 12.15
CA GLN A 334 20.17 -17.59 12.47
C GLN A 334 20.88 -18.76 11.79
N LYS A 335 20.31 -19.98 11.89
CA LYS A 335 20.86 -21.16 11.22
C LYS A 335 20.99 -20.95 9.70
N ARG A 336 19.94 -20.45 9.05
CA ARG A 336 19.94 -20.20 7.60
C ARG A 336 20.94 -19.12 7.19
N MET A 337 21.05 -18.05 7.97
CA MET A 337 22.06 -17.00 7.78
C MET A 337 23.48 -17.55 7.93
N THR A 338 23.75 -18.35 8.96
CA THR A 338 25.06 -18.98 9.18
C THR A 338 25.42 -19.94 8.05
N GLU A 339 24.49 -20.81 7.62
CA GLU A 339 24.69 -21.71 6.46
C GLU A 339 25.01 -20.92 5.19
N PHE A 340 24.28 -19.83 4.94
CA PHE A 340 24.51 -18.97 3.78
C PHE A 340 25.89 -18.31 3.82
N LEU A 341 26.29 -17.73 4.96
CA LEU A 341 27.57 -17.05 5.11
C LEU A 341 28.73 -18.04 5.08
N ASP A 342 28.63 -19.20 5.73
CA ASP A 342 29.68 -20.23 5.71
C ASP A 342 29.92 -20.76 4.28
N LYS A 343 28.85 -20.99 3.52
CA LYS A 343 28.96 -21.38 2.10
C LYS A 343 29.68 -20.34 1.25
N ASN A 344 29.59 -19.06 1.59
CA ASN A 344 30.11 -17.96 0.77
C ASN A 344 31.30 -17.21 1.39
N LYS A 345 31.82 -17.63 2.54
CA LYS A 345 32.84 -16.90 3.33
C LYS A 345 34.13 -16.60 2.57
N HIS A 346 34.44 -17.40 1.56
CA HIS A 346 35.60 -17.26 0.68
C HIS A 346 35.45 -16.15 -0.38
N ARG A 347 34.21 -15.70 -0.64
CA ARG A 347 33.93 -14.71 -1.68
C ARG A 347 34.15 -13.30 -1.10
N PRO A 348 35.01 -12.47 -1.73
CA PRO A 348 35.19 -11.09 -1.31
C PRO A 348 33.88 -10.30 -1.33
N SER A 349 33.54 -9.66 -0.21
CA SER A 349 32.43 -8.70 -0.17
C SER A 349 32.56 -7.70 0.98
N ASN A 350 31.76 -6.63 0.92
CA ASN A 350 31.67 -5.64 1.98
C ASN A 350 30.61 -6.04 3.01
N TYR A 351 30.85 -7.17 3.70
CA TYR A 351 29.90 -7.78 4.63
C TYR A 351 29.45 -6.81 5.73
N ILE A 352 30.38 -6.06 6.32
CA ILE A 352 30.09 -5.08 7.38
C ILE A 352 29.15 -3.95 6.94
N ALA A 353 29.04 -3.68 5.63
CA ALA A 353 28.13 -2.66 5.10
C ALA A 353 26.76 -3.20 4.67
N PHE A 354 26.65 -4.51 4.43
CA PHE A 354 25.46 -5.13 3.84
C PHE A 354 24.73 -6.09 4.78
N LEU A 355 25.38 -6.53 5.86
CA LEU A 355 24.76 -7.27 6.95
C LEU A 355 24.43 -6.31 8.11
N ASP A 356 23.37 -6.62 8.86
CA ASP A 356 23.19 -5.98 10.16
C ASP A 356 24.33 -6.35 11.13
N THR A 357 24.59 -5.46 12.08
CA THR A 357 25.67 -5.62 13.06
C THR A 357 25.56 -6.93 13.85
N ALA A 358 24.36 -7.37 14.21
CA ALA A 358 24.20 -8.58 15.02
C ALA A 358 24.56 -9.83 14.22
N SER A 359 24.09 -9.94 12.97
CA SER A 359 24.46 -11.05 12.08
C SER A 359 25.95 -11.06 11.76
N TYR A 360 26.54 -9.89 11.47
CA TYR A 360 27.97 -9.77 11.20
C TYR A 360 28.83 -10.19 12.40
N CYS A 361 28.54 -9.66 13.59
CA CYS A 361 29.28 -9.99 14.81
C CYS A 361 29.12 -11.47 15.17
N SER A 362 27.89 -11.98 15.22
CA SER A 362 27.63 -13.39 15.59
C SER A 362 28.31 -14.38 14.66
N PHE A 363 28.37 -14.10 13.36
CA PHE A 363 29.07 -14.97 12.42
C PHE A 363 30.60 -14.89 12.59
N THR A 364 31.14 -13.67 12.70
CA THR A 364 32.59 -13.42 12.77
C THR A 364 33.22 -13.72 14.13
N GLU A 365 32.42 -14.01 15.17
CA GLU A 365 32.93 -14.55 16.45
C GLU A 365 33.67 -15.89 16.29
N LYS A 366 33.23 -16.73 15.34
CA LYS A 366 33.74 -18.09 15.16
C LYS A 366 34.27 -18.38 13.77
N ASN A 367 34.00 -17.50 12.81
CA ASN A 367 34.31 -17.71 11.40
C ASN A 367 35.08 -16.53 10.82
N GLN A 368 35.81 -16.79 9.73
CA GLN A 368 36.47 -15.77 8.95
C GLN A 368 35.66 -15.46 7.69
N LEU A 369 35.71 -14.20 7.25
CA LEU A 369 35.13 -13.73 5.99
C LEU A 369 36.22 -13.05 5.20
N VAL A 370 36.21 -13.19 3.87
CA VAL A 370 37.05 -12.37 2.99
C VAL A 370 36.39 -11.01 2.78
N GLU A 371 36.90 -9.99 3.46
CA GLU A 371 36.27 -8.68 3.55
C GLU A 371 36.90 -7.67 2.60
N SER A 372 36.07 -6.85 1.97
CA SER A 372 36.48 -5.70 1.17
C SER A 372 35.70 -4.46 1.57
N PHE A 373 36.28 -3.27 1.40
CA PHE A 373 35.73 -2.05 1.98
C PHE A 373 35.59 -0.94 0.96
N LYS A 374 34.49 -0.20 1.02
CA LYS A 374 34.27 0.98 0.16
C LYS A 374 35.00 2.24 0.63
N ASN A 375 35.43 2.26 1.89
CA ASN A 375 36.13 3.40 2.50
C ASN A 375 36.93 2.97 3.74
N LEU A 376 37.74 3.90 4.25
CA LEU A 376 38.62 3.71 5.39
C LEU A 376 37.87 3.45 6.70
N ASP A 377 36.71 4.05 6.91
CA ASP A 377 35.96 3.90 8.16
C ASP A 377 35.41 2.48 8.32
N LEU A 378 34.90 1.88 7.25
CA LEU A 378 34.49 0.48 7.27
C LEU A 378 35.65 -0.48 7.56
N LEU A 379 36.82 -0.23 6.98
CA LEU A 379 38.03 -1.01 7.29
C LEU A 379 38.39 -0.88 8.78
N LYS A 380 38.41 0.35 9.32
CA LYS A 380 38.72 0.58 10.74
C LYS A 380 37.73 -0.14 11.66
N ASN A 381 36.44 -0.11 11.31
CA ASN A 381 35.41 -0.83 12.06
C ASN A 381 35.62 -2.35 11.98
N ALA A 382 35.90 -2.90 10.80
CA ALA A 382 36.18 -4.32 10.65
C ALA A 382 37.41 -4.76 11.45
N ILE A 383 38.48 -3.96 11.45
CA ILE A 383 39.67 -4.17 12.30
C ILE A 383 39.30 -4.15 13.79
N TYR A 384 38.51 -3.18 14.23
CA TYR A 384 38.06 -3.09 15.62
C TYR A 384 37.31 -4.36 16.05
N PHE A 385 36.34 -4.82 15.24
CA PHE A 385 35.64 -6.08 15.51
C PHE A 385 36.56 -7.30 15.45
N ALA A 386 37.51 -7.31 14.51
CA ALA A 386 38.46 -8.40 14.40
C ALA A 386 39.31 -8.55 15.66
N ASN A 387 39.86 -7.42 16.14
CA ASN A 387 40.66 -7.38 17.35
C ASN A 387 39.85 -7.78 18.60
N ASN A 388 38.62 -7.29 18.73
CA ASN A 388 37.76 -7.65 19.87
C ASN A 388 37.41 -9.15 19.90
N ASN A 389 37.30 -9.78 18.73
CA ASN A 389 37.00 -11.20 18.61
C ASN A 389 38.26 -12.08 18.54
N ASN A 390 39.45 -11.51 18.77
CA ASN A 390 40.74 -12.20 18.62
C ASN A 390 40.90 -12.92 17.26
N ARG A 391 40.32 -12.35 16.19
CA ARG A 391 40.41 -12.90 14.84
C ARG A 391 41.32 -12.05 13.97
N THR A 392 41.90 -12.70 12.97
CA THR A 392 42.61 -12.00 11.90
C THR A 392 41.61 -11.49 10.86
N LEU A 393 41.82 -10.26 10.40
CA LEU A 393 41.06 -9.72 9.26
C LEU A 393 41.60 -10.33 7.96
N ILE A 394 40.71 -10.92 7.16
CA ILE A 394 41.06 -11.44 5.82
C ILE A 394 40.60 -10.43 4.79
N TYR A 395 41.53 -9.84 4.06
CA TYR A 395 41.30 -8.67 3.22
C TYR A 395 41.35 -9.00 1.73
N SER A 396 40.45 -8.37 0.98
CA SER A 396 40.51 -8.22 -0.47
C SER A 396 40.36 -6.75 -0.86
N PRO A 397 41.20 -6.22 -1.76
CA PRO A 397 41.14 -4.82 -2.19
C PRO A 397 39.91 -4.54 -3.06
N ILE A 398 39.27 -5.59 -3.57
CA ILE A 398 38.10 -5.50 -4.45
C ILE A 398 37.04 -6.54 -4.09
N TYR A 399 35.80 -6.22 -4.46
CA TYR A 399 34.65 -7.11 -4.46
C TYR A 399 33.77 -6.77 -5.67
N ARG A 400 32.82 -7.65 -6.01
CA ARG A 400 31.69 -7.43 -6.95
C ARG A 400 31.87 -6.29 -7.98
N ASN A 401 32.03 -6.64 -9.26
CA ASN A 401 32.22 -5.68 -10.38
C ASN A 401 33.38 -4.70 -10.13
N LEU A 402 34.48 -5.17 -9.52
CA LEU A 402 35.68 -4.38 -9.23
C LEU A 402 35.44 -3.17 -8.32
N ASN A 403 34.36 -3.19 -7.53
CA ASN A 403 34.16 -2.24 -6.43
C ASN A 403 35.19 -2.49 -5.33
N GLY A 404 35.37 -1.54 -4.43
CA GLY A 404 36.37 -1.60 -3.38
C GLY A 404 36.69 -0.21 -2.87
N LEU A 405 37.96 0.01 -2.50
CA LEU A 405 38.52 1.34 -2.28
C LEU A 405 38.75 2.05 -3.63
N THR A 406 37.69 2.24 -4.42
CA THR A 406 37.76 2.88 -5.73
C THR A 406 37.53 4.39 -5.59
N ASN A 407 38.24 5.20 -6.38
CA ASN A 407 38.11 6.67 -6.41
C ASN A 407 38.42 7.35 -5.06
N VAL A 408 39.33 6.78 -4.27
CA VAL A 408 39.85 7.40 -3.03
C VAL A 408 41.20 8.06 -3.29
N ASN A 409 41.54 9.07 -2.49
CA ASN A 409 42.83 9.75 -2.58
C ASN A 409 44.00 8.80 -2.27
N ASP A 410 45.17 9.05 -2.86
CA ASP A 410 46.37 8.22 -2.66
C ASP A 410 46.76 8.02 -1.20
N GLN A 411 46.60 9.06 -0.37
CA GLN A 411 46.84 9.01 1.07
C GLN A 411 45.95 7.99 1.80
N VAL A 412 44.76 7.69 1.28
CA VAL A 412 43.86 6.69 1.85
C VAL A 412 44.44 5.30 1.66
N TYR A 413 44.98 4.99 0.49
CA TYR A 413 45.66 3.71 0.27
C TYR A 413 46.86 3.53 1.19
N ASP A 414 47.69 4.57 1.38
CA ASP A 414 48.83 4.51 2.30
C ASP A 414 48.38 4.22 3.74
N GLN A 415 47.27 4.81 4.17
CA GLN A 415 46.69 4.55 5.49
C GLN A 415 46.14 3.14 5.61
N VAL A 416 45.45 2.64 4.58
CA VAL A 416 44.93 1.27 4.52
C VAL A 416 46.08 0.27 4.62
N GLU A 417 47.13 0.42 3.80
CA GLU A 417 48.31 -0.45 3.80
C GLU A 417 48.98 -0.48 5.18
N LYS A 418 49.18 0.69 5.81
CA LYS A 418 49.71 0.80 7.18
C LYS A 418 48.82 0.10 8.21
N LEU A 419 47.50 0.24 8.10
CA LEU A 419 46.55 -0.39 9.02
C LEU A 419 46.54 -1.91 8.85
N LEU A 420 46.58 -2.41 7.62
CA LEU A 420 46.62 -3.85 7.33
C LEU A 420 47.88 -4.49 7.92
N VAL A 421 49.06 -3.90 7.69
CA VAL A 421 50.32 -4.39 8.29
C VAL A 421 50.27 -4.32 9.82
N LYS A 422 49.87 -3.18 10.37
CA LYS A 422 49.83 -2.96 11.83
C LYS A 422 48.95 -3.98 12.56
N ASN A 423 47.86 -4.43 11.93
CA ASN A 423 46.90 -5.37 12.53
C ASN A 423 47.09 -6.81 12.03
N ASN A 424 48.24 -7.11 11.40
CA ASN A 424 48.54 -8.44 10.88
C ASN A 424 47.41 -9.02 10.00
N ALA A 425 46.80 -8.17 9.18
CA ALA A 425 45.76 -8.59 8.26
C ALA A 425 46.34 -9.55 7.21
N LYS A 426 45.54 -10.53 6.81
CA LYS A 426 45.92 -11.57 5.87
C LYS A 426 45.02 -11.55 4.65
N THR A 427 45.29 -12.41 3.68
CA THR A 427 44.43 -12.66 2.53
C THR A 427 44.37 -14.16 2.24
N THR A 428 43.76 -14.60 1.15
CA THR A 428 43.74 -16.01 0.74
C THR A 428 44.48 -16.19 -0.58
N GLU A 429 44.93 -17.41 -0.88
CA GLU A 429 45.57 -17.68 -2.18
C GLU A 429 44.58 -17.47 -3.32
N PHE A 430 43.31 -17.83 -3.13
CA PHE A 430 42.23 -17.56 -4.07
C PHE A 430 42.14 -16.06 -4.43
N VAL A 431 42.18 -15.18 -3.44
CA VAL A 431 42.17 -13.72 -3.68
C VAL A 431 43.43 -13.30 -4.45
N LYS A 432 44.61 -13.78 -4.06
CA LYS A 432 45.86 -13.44 -4.79
C LYS A 432 45.80 -13.86 -6.25
N ASP A 433 45.28 -15.05 -6.54
CA ASP A 433 45.11 -15.55 -7.91
C ASP A 433 44.12 -14.72 -8.72
N GLU A 434 42.97 -14.36 -8.15
CA GLU A 434 42.02 -13.45 -8.79
C GLU A 434 42.66 -12.09 -9.11
N LEU A 435 43.43 -11.53 -8.16
CA LEU A 435 44.11 -10.26 -8.36
C LEU A 435 45.20 -10.33 -9.44
N ARG A 436 46.00 -11.40 -9.49
CA ARG A 436 46.99 -11.63 -10.55
C ARG A 436 46.33 -11.73 -11.92
N ASN A 437 45.20 -12.44 -12.02
CA ASN A 437 44.41 -12.55 -13.24
C ASN A 437 43.84 -11.20 -13.69
N LEU A 438 43.36 -10.39 -12.75
CA LEU A 438 42.85 -9.05 -13.06
C LEU A 438 43.95 -8.09 -13.51
N LEU A 439 45.14 -8.14 -12.88
CA LEU A 439 46.28 -7.31 -13.25
C LEU A 439 46.87 -7.68 -14.63
N SER A 440 46.76 -8.95 -15.04
CA SER A 440 47.23 -9.43 -16.34
C SER A 440 46.19 -9.30 -17.46
N SER A 441 44.93 -9.01 -17.13
CA SER A 441 43.86 -8.82 -18.10
C SER A 441 44.06 -7.56 -18.94
N SER A 442 44.00 -7.71 -20.26
CA SER A 442 44.01 -6.57 -21.20
C SER A 442 42.68 -5.81 -21.25
N PHE A 443 41.63 -6.33 -20.62
CA PHE A 443 40.27 -5.77 -20.69
C PHE A 443 39.92 -4.84 -19.52
N ILE A 444 40.79 -4.75 -18.51
CA ILE A 444 40.52 -4.01 -17.27
C ILE A 444 41.63 -2.98 -17.05
N TYR A 445 41.23 -1.72 -16.89
CA TYR A 445 42.16 -0.64 -16.57
C TYR A 445 42.00 -0.24 -15.10
N PHE A 446 43.07 -0.38 -14.33
CA PHE A 446 43.18 0.18 -12.98
C PHE A 446 44.05 1.43 -13.01
N HIS A 447 43.65 2.48 -12.30
CA HIS A 447 44.54 3.62 -12.09
C HIS A 447 45.80 3.19 -11.31
N ASP A 448 46.92 3.91 -11.48
CA ASP A 448 48.23 3.50 -10.95
C ASP A 448 48.24 3.21 -9.45
N ARG A 449 47.54 4.00 -8.63
CA ARG A 449 47.58 3.81 -7.17
C ARG A 449 46.88 2.53 -6.71
N LEU A 450 45.74 2.18 -7.32
CA LEU A 450 44.99 0.95 -7.08
C LEU A 450 45.79 -0.25 -7.57
N LYS A 451 46.48 -0.13 -8.72
CA LYS A 451 47.38 -1.16 -9.20
C LYS A 451 48.51 -1.45 -8.19
N LYS A 452 49.13 -0.40 -7.65
CA LYS A 452 50.12 -0.53 -6.57
C LYS A 452 49.52 -1.15 -5.31
N HIS A 453 48.30 -0.78 -4.94
CA HIS A 453 47.62 -1.34 -3.78
C HIS A 453 47.28 -2.83 -3.95
N ILE A 454 46.81 -3.24 -5.13
CA ILE A 454 46.58 -4.64 -5.46
C ILE A 454 47.90 -5.42 -5.40
N GLN A 455 48.98 -4.87 -5.95
CA GLN A 455 50.31 -5.48 -5.89
C GLN A 455 50.80 -5.62 -4.44
N PHE A 456 50.59 -4.60 -3.60
CA PHE A 456 50.86 -4.69 -2.16
C PHE A 456 50.13 -5.86 -1.50
N VAL A 457 48.84 -6.08 -1.82
CA VAL A 457 48.09 -7.21 -1.25
C VAL A 457 48.69 -8.56 -1.66
N ILE A 458 49.13 -8.69 -2.91
CA ILE A 458 49.75 -9.92 -3.44
C ILE A 458 51.09 -10.18 -2.76
N ASP A 459 51.93 -9.16 -2.61
CA ASP A 459 53.33 -9.32 -2.20
C ASP A 459 53.53 -9.29 -0.69
N VAL A 460 52.73 -8.50 0.04
CA VAL A 460 52.97 -8.19 1.46
C VAL A 460 52.05 -8.97 2.40
N LEU A 461 50.78 -9.17 2.06
CA LEU A 461 49.86 -9.86 2.97
C LEU A 461 50.10 -11.38 2.96
N GLU A 462 50.22 -11.98 4.15
CA GLU A 462 50.28 -13.44 4.29
C GLU A 462 48.96 -14.10 3.89
N THR A 463 49.02 -15.38 3.51
CA THR A 463 47.86 -16.18 3.14
C THR A 463 47.34 -17.04 4.28
N VAL A 464 46.04 -17.31 4.26
CA VAL A 464 45.36 -18.31 5.11
C VAL A 464 44.40 -19.16 4.30
N GLU A 465 44.08 -20.34 4.84
CA GLU A 465 42.97 -21.18 4.39
C GLU A 465 41.72 -20.89 5.22
N ILE A 466 40.54 -20.86 4.58
CA ILE A 466 39.25 -20.50 5.19
C ILE A 466 38.11 -21.42 4.77
#